data_AF-A0A962C7K5-F1
#
_entry.id   AF-A0A962C7K5-F1
#
_cell.length_a   1.000
_cell.length_b   1.000
_cell.length_c   1.000
_cell.angle_alpha   90.00
_cell.angle_beta   90.00
_cell.angle_gamma   90.00
#
_symmetry.space_group_name_H-M   'P 1'
#
loop_
_entity.id
_entity.type
_entity.pdbx_description
1 polymer ?
#
loop_
_entity_poly.entity_id
_entity_poly.type
_entity_poly.pdbx_seq_one_letter_code
_entity_poly.pdbx_strand_id
1 'polypeptide(L)'
;LDGALAASDPPFSTRASNGQPVEIRWQGPGDAPALIGEDGIRRTPQALGSNRFRYAAADAGVRLFADARIAQPPALRAVAPAAWRAPATGYDYLIVSHPSLLDAIRPLADFHEKRGMKVAVIDIDDVYDEFNFGITHPQAVRNLVDHAWHDWPQPRPRFLLLVGDASFDIRHDVYNDLAYAKFANNPQELQPGQFSGIPATRYEDGDSHTGSRNLVPTWQYPSAEGQSASDNWFGAVDDEDYHPVVAVGRFPVVEPAEVSAIVDKTIAYQTRPDPGVWRRDVMFITDESDAFKKSSDQIASSIGAKGFSADKIYASPDEADNLAHQSAIKDGLNSGQLLVHFIGHGGRFIWRTGPPDLRKNHDLFT
;
A
#
# COMPACT_ATOMS: atom_id res chain seq x y z
N LEU A 1 22.95 -44.43 18.84
CA LEU A 1 22.97 -43.16 19.60
C LEU A 1 21.63 -43.02 20.26
N ASP A 2 21.55 -43.15 21.58
CA ASP A 2 20.33 -42.90 22.34
C ASP A 2 20.31 -41.42 22.73
N GLY A 3 19.50 -40.63 22.02
CA GLY A 3 19.20 -39.24 22.37
C GLY A 3 17.76 -39.15 22.85
N ALA A 4 17.55 -38.85 24.13
CA ALA A 4 16.24 -38.39 24.60
C ALA A 4 16.05 -36.94 24.12
N LEU A 5 15.04 -36.69 23.29
CA LEU A 5 14.72 -35.34 22.84
C LEU A 5 13.35 -34.96 23.39
N ALA A 6 13.35 -34.01 24.31
CA ALA A 6 12.12 -33.35 24.73
C ALA A 6 11.57 -32.52 23.56
N ALA A 7 10.25 -32.44 23.42
CA ALA A 7 9.57 -31.75 22.31
C ALA A 7 9.81 -30.22 22.26
N SER A 8 10.62 -29.67 23.17
CA SER A 8 10.85 -28.23 23.34
C SER A 8 12.13 -27.67 22.68
N ASP A 9 13.10 -28.49 22.25
CA ASP A 9 14.46 -27.99 21.87
C ASP A 9 14.87 -28.21 20.39
N PRO A 10 14.28 -27.51 19.41
CA PRO A 10 14.85 -27.41 18.06
C PRO A 10 15.89 -26.27 17.94
N PRO A 11 16.92 -26.39 17.06
CA PRO A 11 17.28 -27.59 16.30
C PRO A 11 17.96 -28.64 17.19
N PHE A 12 17.65 -29.92 16.97
CA PHE A 12 18.34 -31.00 17.68
C PHE A 12 19.38 -31.67 16.78
N SER A 13 20.58 -31.89 17.33
CA SER A 13 21.67 -32.53 16.60
C SER A 13 21.52 -34.05 16.70
N THR A 14 21.17 -34.69 15.59
CA THR A 14 21.28 -36.16 15.45
C THR A 14 22.59 -36.47 14.74
N ARG A 15 23.63 -36.88 15.48
CA ARG A 15 24.93 -37.19 14.87
C ARG A 15 24.97 -38.62 14.35
N ALA A 16 24.45 -38.91 13.16
CA ALA A 16 24.76 -40.17 12.48
C ALA A 16 25.85 -39.91 11.42
N SER A 17 27.05 -40.45 11.61
CA SER A 17 28.19 -40.26 10.70
C SER A 17 28.48 -41.48 9.81
N ASN A 18 27.62 -42.49 9.82
CA ASN A 18 27.90 -43.81 9.24
C ASN A 18 26.72 -44.44 8.49
N GLY A 19 25.74 -43.64 8.03
CA GLY A 19 24.56 -44.13 7.30
C GLY A 19 23.55 -44.91 8.14
N GLN A 20 23.74 -44.98 9.46
CA GLN A 20 22.80 -45.67 10.35
C GLN A 20 21.55 -44.81 10.63
N PRO A 21 20.36 -45.43 10.67
CA PRO A 21 19.14 -44.75 11.10
C PRO A 21 19.28 -44.12 12.48
N VAL A 22 18.65 -42.97 12.66
CA VAL A 22 18.61 -42.27 13.94
C VAL A 22 17.43 -42.77 14.74
N GLU A 23 17.66 -43.22 15.97
CA GLU A 23 16.59 -43.57 16.91
C GLU A 23 16.44 -42.49 17.97
N ILE A 24 15.19 -42.07 18.21
CA ILE A 24 14.85 -40.98 19.10
C ILE A 24 13.73 -41.43 20.04
N ARG A 25 13.83 -41.05 21.31
CA ARG A 25 12.71 -41.12 22.25
C ARG A 25 11.91 -39.83 22.21
N TRP A 26 10.64 -39.91 21.83
CA TRP A 26 9.72 -38.78 21.77
C TRP A 26 8.98 -38.63 23.11
N GLN A 27 8.94 -37.40 23.63
CA GLN A 27 8.24 -37.08 24.89
C GLN A 27 7.10 -36.05 24.70
N GLY A 28 6.73 -35.73 23.46
CA GLY A 28 5.61 -34.83 23.17
C GLY A 28 4.26 -35.54 23.16
N PRO A 29 3.14 -34.80 23.14
CA PRO A 29 1.81 -35.37 22.98
C PRO A 29 1.65 -36.02 21.59
N GLY A 30 0.95 -37.17 21.52
CA GLY A 30 0.66 -37.87 20.26
C GLY A 30 1.83 -38.67 19.66
N ASP A 31 1.69 -39.06 18.39
CA ASP A 31 2.74 -39.71 17.62
C ASP A 31 3.93 -38.76 17.40
N ALA A 32 5.13 -39.31 17.19
CA ALA A 32 6.28 -38.47 16.87
C ALA A 32 6.11 -37.78 15.50
N PRO A 33 6.54 -36.51 15.35
CA PRO A 33 6.42 -35.80 14.09
C PRO A 33 7.44 -36.33 13.06
N ALA A 34 7.18 -36.07 11.78
CA ALA A 34 8.24 -36.17 10.77
C ALA A 34 9.37 -35.18 11.08
N LEU A 35 10.58 -35.51 10.64
CA LEU A 35 11.74 -34.63 10.78
C LEU A 35 12.15 -34.10 9.41
N ILE A 36 12.45 -32.82 9.31
CA ILE A 36 12.99 -32.19 8.12
C ILE A 36 14.42 -31.74 8.42
N GLY A 37 15.35 -32.13 7.57
CA GLY A 37 16.74 -31.66 7.69
C GLY A 37 16.96 -30.36 6.92
N GLU A 38 18.06 -29.67 7.23
CA GLU A 38 18.56 -28.55 6.41
C GLU A 38 18.88 -28.95 4.97
N ASP A 39 18.96 -30.26 4.71
CA ASP A 39 19.06 -30.87 3.39
C ASP A 39 17.72 -30.90 2.62
N GLY A 40 16.63 -30.39 3.21
CA GLY A 40 15.29 -30.40 2.63
C GLY A 40 14.60 -31.76 2.62
N ILE A 41 15.21 -32.80 3.22
CA ILE A 41 14.66 -34.16 3.20
C ILE A 41 13.72 -34.36 4.38
N ARG A 42 12.47 -34.71 4.07
CA ARG A 42 11.45 -35.12 5.05
C ARG A 42 11.61 -36.60 5.42
N ARG A 43 11.71 -36.88 6.72
CA ARG A 43 11.97 -38.19 7.31
C ARG A 43 10.80 -38.59 8.19
N THR A 44 10.06 -39.59 7.75
CA THR A 44 8.88 -40.09 8.48
C THR A 44 9.31 -41.06 9.58
N PRO A 45 8.75 -40.99 10.80
CA PRO A 45 9.08 -41.91 11.87
C PRO A 45 8.58 -43.33 11.61
N GLN A 46 9.40 -44.31 11.95
CA GLN A 46 8.99 -45.70 12.14
C GLN A 46 8.91 -45.99 13.64
N ALA A 47 7.73 -46.36 14.15
CA ALA A 47 7.55 -46.71 15.55
C ALA A 47 8.30 -48.00 15.93
N LEU A 48 9.00 -47.97 17.07
CA LEU A 48 9.71 -49.12 17.65
C LEU A 48 9.13 -49.57 19.01
N GLY A 49 8.06 -48.91 19.49
CA GLY A 49 7.45 -49.14 20.80
C GLY A 49 8.05 -48.26 21.91
N SER A 50 7.32 -48.10 23.03
CA SER A 50 7.74 -47.30 24.20
C SER A 50 8.25 -45.89 23.85
N ASN A 51 7.51 -45.18 22.99
CA ASN A 51 7.84 -43.85 22.47
C ASN A 51 9.19 -43.73 21.76
N ARG A 52 9.74 -44.84 21.25
CA ARG A 52 10.93 -44.86 20.40
C ARG A 52 10.53 -44.87 18.94
N PHE A 53 11.20 -44.02 18.17
CA PHE A 53 10.98 -43.88 16.75
C PHE A 53 12.31 -43.89 16.02
N ARG A 54 12.33 -44.55 14.86
CA ARG A 54 13.47 -44.59 13.95
C ARG A 54 13.22 -43.70 12.75
N TYR A 55 14.23 -42.95 12.37
CA TYR A 55 14.24 -42.07 11.21
C TYR A 55 15.37 -42.44 10.27
N ALA A 56 15.20 -42.15 8.98
CA ALA A 56 16.28 -42.24 8.01
C ALA A 56 17.48 -41.38 8.47
N ALA A 57 18.69 -41.82 8.14
CA ALA A 57 19.90 -41.10 8.49
C ALA A 57 19.92 -39.68 7.89
N ALA A 58 20.67 -38.79 8.53
CA ALA A 58 21.07 -37.50 7.97
C ALA A 58 22.60 -37.46 7.92
N ASP A 59 23.14 -36.71 6.96
CA ASP A 59 24.59 -36.55 6.87
C ASP A 59 25.14 -35.84 8.10
N ALA A 60 26.42 -36.08 8.39
CA ALA A 60 27.08 -35.48 9.54
C ALA A 60 27.03 -33.94 9.45
N GLY A 61 26.40 -33.31 10.44
CA GLY A 61 26.27 -31.84 10.52
C GLY A 61 24.91 -31.30 10.08
N VAL A 62 24.05 -32.10 9.44
CA VAL A 62 22.67 -31.70 9.11
C VAL A 62 21.85 -31.56 10.40
N ARG A 63 21.28 -30.38 10.62
CA ARG A 63 20.32 -30.17 11.72
C ARG A 63 18.95 -30.68 11.31
N LEU A 64 18.25 -31.34 12.23
CA LEU A 64 16.89 -31.82 12.02
C LEU A 64 15.91 -30.98 12.84
N PHE A 65 14.74 -30.73 12.25
CA PHE A 65 13.63 -29.98 12.81
C PHE A 65 12.37 -30.83 12.78
N ALA A 66 11.50 -30.70 13.79
CA ALA A 66 10.18 -31.31 13.74
C ALA A 66 9.30 -30.59 12.71
N ASP A 67 8.70 -31.35 11.79
CA ASP A 67 7.82 -30.85 10.71
C ASP A 67 6.63 -30.05 11.25
N ALA A 68 6.11 -30.42 12.43
CA ALA A 68 5.03 -29.70 13.11
C ALA A 68 5.39 -28.28 13.57
N ARG A 69 6.66 -27.86 13.44
CA ARG A 69 7.18 -26.53 13.80
C ARG A 69 7.68 -25.74 12.59
N ILE A 70 7.61 -26.32 11.38
CA ILE A 70 7.94 -25.62 10.16
C ILE A 70 6.70 -24.82 9.75
N ALA A 71 6.87 -23.51 9.66
CA ALA A 71 5.85 -22.65 9.08
C ALA A 71 5.56 -23.17 7.67
N GLN A 72 4.31 -23.56 7.44
CA GLN A 72 3.86 -23.88 6.10
C GLN A 72 3.80 -22.57 5.31
N PRO A 73 4.20 -22.57 4.02
CA PRO A 73 4.01 -21.39 3.21
C PRO A 73 2.51 -21.04 3.19
N PRO A 74 2.15 -19.76 3.40
CA PRO A 74 0.75 -19.36 3.43
C PRO A 74 0.02 -19.65 2.11
N ALA A 75 0.76 -19.65 1.00
CA ALA A 75 0.27 -20.05 -0.32
C ALA A 75 1.40 -20.62 -1.19
N LEU A 76 1.01 -21.48 -2.13
CA LEU A 76 1.84 -21.88 -3.27
C LEU A 76 1.07 -21.52 -4.54
N ARG A 77 1.68 -20.74 -5.42
CA ARG A 77 1.10 -20.35 -6.71
C ARG A 77 1.97 -20.90 -7.84
N ALA A 78 1.32 -21.43 -8.87
CA ALA A 78 2.02 -21.73 -10.12
C ALA A 78 2.31 -20.41 -10.84
N VAL A 79 3.59 -20.12 -11.08
CA VAL A 79 3.99 -18.95 -11.86
C VAL A 79 3.69 -19.24 -13.33
N ALA A 80 2.73 -18.52 -13.90
CA ALA A 80 2.58 -18.47 -15.35
C ALA A 80 3.81 -17.72 -15.90
N PRO A 81 4.39 -18.12 -17.05
CA PRO A 81 5.47 -17.36 -17.65
C PRO A 81 4.94 -16.00 -18.11
N ALA A 82 5.02 -15.02 -17.23
CA ALA A 82 4.90 -13.62 -17.58
C ALA A 82 6.15 -13.19 -18.38
N ALA A 83 5.96 -12.26 -19.31
CA ALA A 83 6.98 -11.83 -20.25
C ALA A 83 7.35 -10.36 -20.04
N TRP A 84 7.29 -9.86 -18.81
CA TRP A 84 7.50 -8.45 -18.52
C TRP A 84 8.98 -8.05 -18.57
N ARG A 85 9.92 -8.99 -18.42
CA ARG A 85 11.35 -8.73 -18.69
C ARG A 85 11.68 -8.52 -20.16
N ALA A 86 10.90 -9.04 -21.09
CA ALA A 86 11.16 -8.89 -22.52
C ALA A 86 9.87 -8.95 -23.35
N PRO A 87 8.95 -7.98 -23.19
CA PRO A 87 7.72 -7.98 -23.95
C PRO A 87 8.00 -7.72 -25.42
N ALA A 88 7.15 -8.25 -26.30
CA ALA A 88 7.27 -8.04 -27.74
C ALA A 88 7.05 -6.57 -28.18
N THR A 89 6.49 -5.73 -27.30
CA THR A 89 6.21 -4.32 -27.57
C THR A 89 6.31 -3.50 -26.28
N GLY A 90 6.49 -2.18 -26.41
CA GLY A 90 6.37 -1.25 -25.29
C GLY A 90 4.94 -0.78 -25.05
N TYR A 91 4.76 -0.03 -23.97
CA TYR A 91 3.47 0.44 -23.48
C TYR A 91 3.58 1.89 -22.98
N ASP A 92 2.58 2.71 -23.31
CA ASP A 92 2.48 4.10 -22.84
C ASP A 92 2.02 4.17 -21.38
N TYR A 93 1.19 3.21 -20.97
CA TYR A 93 0.53 3.21 -19.67
C TYR A 93 0.65 1.84 -19.01
N LEU A 94 1.34 1.80 -17.86
CA LEU A 94 1.42 0.63 -17.00
C LEU A 94 0.35 0.75 -15.92
N ILE A 95 -0.57 -0.21 -15.87
CA ILE A 95 -1.54 -0.37 -14.79
C ILE A 95 -1.09 -1.60 -13.99
N VAL A 96 -0.51 -1.38 -12.82
CA VAL A 96 -0.06 -2.45 -11.92
C VAL A 96 -1.12 -2.64 -10.83
N SER A 97 -1.67 -3.83 -10.73
CA SER A 97 -2.81 -4.10 -9.84
C SER A 97 -2.67 -5.43 -9.10
N HIS A 98 -3.29 -5.51 -7.92
CA HIS A 98 -3.47 -6.76 -7.22
C HIS A 98 -4.38 -7.73 -8.00
N PRO A 99 -4.14 -9.05 -7.99
CA PRO A 99 -4.88 -10.01 -8.81
C PRO A 99 -6.41 -9.91 -8.65
N SER A 100 -6.89 -9.65 -7.44
CA SER A 100 -8.34 -9.53 -7.15
C SER A 100 -9.01 -8.33 -7.82
N LEU A 101 -8.24 -7.37 -8.35
CA LEU A 101 -8.73 -6.09 -8.89
C LEU A 101 -8.53 -5.97 -10.42
N LEU A 102 -7.80 -6.92 -11.04
CA LEU A 102 -7.42 -6.87 -12.46
C LEU A 102 -8.64 -6.80 -13.40
N ASP A 103 -9.68 -7.59 -13.13
CA ASP A 103 -10.89 -7.59 -13.96
C ASP A 103 -11.64 -6.26 -13.86
N ALA A 104 -11.69 -5.66 -12.67
CA ALA A 104 -12.41 -4.42 -12.42
C ALA A 104 -11.72 -3.18 -13.04
N ILE A 105 -10.39 -3.21 -13.18
CA ILE A 105 -9.65 -2.10 -13.80
C ILE A 105 -9.63 -2.18 -15.34
N ARG A 106 -9.89 -3.35 -15.91
CA ARG A 106 -9.83 -3.59 -17.37
C ARG A 106 -10.63 -2.59 -18.21
N PRO A 107 -11.85 -2.15 -17.83
CA PRO A 107 -12.58 -1.16 -18.61
C PRO A 107 -11.84 0.18 -18.79
N LEU A 108 -11.01 0.59 -17.83
CA LEU A 108 -10.18 1.79 -17.95
C LEU A 108 -9.04 1.57 -18.96
N ALA A 109 -8.41 0.40 -18.94
CA ALA A 109 -7.40 0.04 -19.94
C ALA A 109 -7.99 0.07 -21.36
N ASP A 110 -9.11 -0.64 -21.57
CA ASP A 110 -9.81 -0.67 -22.85
C ASP A 110 -10.22 0.74 -23.31
N PHE A 111 -10.59 1.62 -22.38
CA PHE A 111 -10.94 3.00 -22.67
C PHE A 111 -9.76 3.80 -23.24
N HIS A 112 -8.56 3.65 -22.66
CA HIS A 112 -7.35 4.30 -23.14
C HIS A 112 -6.81 3.66 -24.43
N GLU A 113 -6.91 2.34 -24.59
CA GLU A 113 -6.55 1.63 -25.81
C GLU A 113 -7.37 2.09 -27.01
N LYS A 114 -8.70 2.24 -26.85
CA LYS A 114 -9.59 2.80 -27.88
C LYS A 114 -9.21 4.24 -28.29
N ARG A 115 -8.41 4.94 -27.48
CA ARG A 115 -7.91 6.30 -27.73
C ARG A 115 -6.46 6.31 -28.22
N GLY A 116 -5.91 5.14 -28.55
CA GLY A 116 -4.62 4.99 -29.22
C GLY A 116 -3.41 4.81 -28.30
N MET A 117 -3.62 4.62 -26.99
CA MET A 117 -2.54 4.28 -26.07
C MET A 117 -2.28 2.77 -26.09
N LYS A 118 -1.04 2.34 -25.90
CA LYS A 118 -0.73 0.96 -25.53
C LYS A 118 -0.75 0.82 -24.01
N VAL A 119 -1.65 0.00 -23.48
CA VAL A 119 -1.83 -0.19 -22.03
C VAL A 119 -1.38 -1.60 -21.64
N ALA A 120 -0.54 -1.70 -20.62
CA ALA A 120 -0.22 -2.96 -19.98
C ALA A 120 -0.99 -3.05 -18.66
N VAL A 121 -1.85 -4.06 -18.52
CA VAL A 121 -2.46 -4.42 -17.23
C VAL A 121 -1.64 -5.56 -16.64
N ILE A 122 -0.97 -5.29 -15.54
CA ILE A 122 0.09 -6.11 -14.97
C ILE A 122 -0.31 -6.55 -13.57
N ASP A 123 -0.26 -7.85 -13.32
CA ASP A 123 -0.41 -8.42 -11.98
C ASP A 123 0.82 -8.10 -11.14
N ILE A 124 0.64 -7.47 -9.98
CA ILE A 124 1.73 -7.15 -9.05
C ILE A 124 2.50 -8.40 -8.60
N ASP A 125 1.87 -9.57 -8.53
CA ASP A 125 2.55 -10.81 -8.16
C ASP A 125 3.59 -11.22 -9.22
N ASP A 126 3.28 -11.04 -10.50
CA ASP A 126 4.25 -11.25 -11.58
C ASP A 126 5.39 -10.23 -11.51
N VAL A 127 5.10 -9.01 -11.04
CA VAL A 127 6.14 -7.98 -10.83
C VAL A 127 7.10 -8.40 -9.72
N TYR A 128 6.60 -8.95 -8.61
CA TYR A 128 7.47 -9.46 -7.55
C TYR A 128 8.35 -10.61 -8.05
N ASP A 129 7.74 -11.57 -8.76
CA ASP A 129 8.44 -12.73 -9.30
C ASP A 129 9.55 -12.32 -10.27
N GLU A 130 9.20 -11.48 -11.26
CA GLU A 130 10.13 -11.09 -12.31
C GLU A 130 11.14 -10.07 -11.82
N PHE A 131 10.77 -9.06 -11.03
CA PHE A 131 11.61 -7.90 -10.73
C PHE A 131 12.15 -7.84 -9.31
N ASN A 132 11.80 -8.81 -8.46
CA ASN A 132 12.32 -8.88 -7.10
C ASN A 132 12.39 -10.30 -6.51
N PHE A 133 12.62 -11.32 -7.36
CA PHE A 133 12.85 -12.72 -6.94
C PHE A 133 11.69 -13.33 -6.14
N GLY A 134 10.46 -12.89 -6.39
CA GLY A 134 9.25 -13.31 -5.67
C GLY A 134 9.07 -12.65 -4.30
N ILE A 135 9.95 -11.71 -3.92
CA ILE A 135 9.86 -11.00 -2.64
C ILE A 135 8.87 -9.84 -2.79
N THR A 136 7.81 -9.83 -2.00
CA THR A 136 6.88 -8.70 -1.88
C THR A 136 7.61 -7.47 -1.37
N HIS A 137 7.91 -6.52 -2.27
CA HIS A 137 8.58 -5.27 -1.92
C HIS A 137 8.30 -4.19 -2.96
N PRO A 138 8.10 -2.92 -2.57
CA PRO A 138 7.87 -1.81 -3.50
C PRO A 138 9.02 -1.61 -4.53
N GLN A 139 10.24 -2.05 -4.21
CA GLN A 139 11.37 -2.06 -5.16
C GLN A 139 11.04 -2.79 -6.46
N ALA A 140 10.21 -3.83 -6.42
CA ALA A 140 9.83 -4.59 -7.62
C ALA A 140 9.13 -3.68 -8.66
N VAL A 141 8.25 -2.79 -8.19
CA VAL A 141 7.55 -1.81 -9.03
C VAL A 141 8.54 -0.82 -9.63
N ARG A 142 9.48 -0.30 -8.84
CA ARG A 142 10.55 0.59 -9.34
C ARG A 142 11.38 -0.12 -10.42
N ASN A 143 11.80 -1.35 -10.16
CA ASN A 143 12.61 -2.14 -11.08
C ASN A 143 11.86 -2.44 -12.39
N LEU A 144 10.55 -2.72 -12.32
CA LEU A 144 9.70 -2.85 -13.51
C LEU A 144 9.70 -1.56 -14.33
N VAL A 145 9.46 -0.40 -13.70
CA VAL A 145 9.36 0.88 -14.41
C VAL A 145 10.70 1.27 -15.03
N ASP A 146 11.80 1.10 -14.29
CA ASP A 146 13.15 1.38 -14.78
C ASP A 146 13.50 0.48 -15.99
N HIS A 147 13.27 -0.83 -15.87
CA HIS A 147 13.46 -1.78 -16.96
C HIS A 147 12.55 -1.48 -18.17
N ALA A 148 11.28 -1.15 -17.92
CA ALA A 148 10.34 -0.78 -18.99
C ALA A 148 10.75 0.50 -19.71
N TRP A 149 11.38 1.45 -19.01
CA TRP A 149 11.85 2.70 -19.59
C TRP A 149 13.11 2.51 -20.45
N HIS A 150 14.04 1.68 -19.98
CA HIS A 150 15.35 1.48 -20.61
C HIS A 150 15.33 0.42 -21.72
N ASP A 151 14.67 -0.71 -21.49
CA ASP A 151 14.90 -1.94 -22.25
C ASP A 151 13.71 -2.39 -23.10
N TRP A 152 12.48 -1.95 -22.77
CA TRP A 152 11.33 -2.32 -23.60
C TRP A 152 11.37 -1.63 -24.97
N PRO A 153 10.80 -2.25 -26.02
CA PRO A 153 10.59 -1.57 -27.29
C PRO A 153 9.74 -0.30 -27.11
N GLN A 154 9.68 0.56 -28.13
CA GLN A 154 8.77 1.71 -28.09
C GLN A 154 7.29 1.29 -28.09
N PRO A 155 6.38 2.10 -27.50
CA PRO A 155 6.64 3.34 -26.78
C PRO A 155 7.16 3.12 -25.35
N ARG A 156 7.88 4.12 -24.83
CA ARG A 156 8.26 4.18 -23.41
C ARG A 156 7.04 4.50 -22.52
N PRO A 157 7.03 4.00 -21.28
CA PRO A 157 5.98 4.33 -20.33
C PRO A 157 5.96 5.82 -20.03
N ARG A 158 4.75 6.38 -20.02
CA ARG A 158 4.46 7.78 -19.67
C ARG A 158 3.64 7.88 -18.40
N PHE A 159 2.89 6.82 -18.10
CA PHE A 159 1.98 6.75 -16.97
C PHE A 159 2.15 5.42 -16.23
N LEU A 160 2.12 5.49 -14.91
CA LEU A 160 2.00 4.34 -14.00
C LEU A 160 0.77 4.57 -13.13
N LEU A 161 -0.17 3.61 -13.15
CA LEU A 161 -1.28 3.57 -12.23
C LEU A 161 -1.16 2.35 -11.33
N LEU A 162 -1.10 2.59 -10.03
CA LEU A 162 -1.13 1.56 -9.00
C LEU A 162 -2.58 1.34 -8.57
N VAL A 163 -3.07 0.11 -8.62
CA VAL A 163 -4.46 -0.21 -8.28
C VAL A 163 -4.50 -1.24 -7.16
N GLY A 164 -4.68 -0.70 -5.96
CA GLY A 164 -4.59 -1.41 -4.70
C GLY A 164 -4.29 -0.42 -3.57
N ASP A 165 -4.93 -0.61 -2.42
CA ASP A 165 -4.60 0.14 -1.21
C ASP A 165 -3.19 -0.25 -0.71
N ALA A 166 -2.63 0.60 0.14
CA ALA A 166 -1.30 0.44 0.71
C ALA A 166 -1.34 0.67 2.22
N SER A 167 -0.55 -0.09 2.96
CA SER A 167 -0.33 0.15 4.38
C SER A 167 1.01 0.81 4.61
N PHE A 168 1.03 1.75 5.56
CA PHE A 168 2.28 2.27 6.10
C PHE A 168 3.05 1.19 6.86
N ASP A 169 2.31 0.31 7.55
CA ASP A 169 2.86 -0.86 8.22
C ASP A 169 2.74 -2.08 7.31
N ILE A 170 3.77 -2.32 6.51
CA ILE A 170 3.84 -3.42 5.54
C ILE A 170 4.21 -4.76 6.19
N ARG A 171 4.54 -4.79 7.48
CA ARG A 171 5.10 -5.98 8.17
C ARG A 171 4.24 -6.49 9.31
N HIS A 172 3.33 -5.69 9.85
CA HIS A 172 2.50 -6.08 10.97
C HIS A 172 1.01 -6.03 10.62
N ASP A 173 0.28 -7.00 11.17
CA ASP A 173 -1.17 -7.07 11.03
C ASP A 173 -1.89 -5.97 11.82
N VAL A 174 -1.23 -5.41 12.84
CA VAL A 174 -1.78 -4.37 13.72
C VAL A 174 -0.89 -3.14 13.68
N TYR A 175 -1.49 -2.02 13.34
CA TYR A 175 -0.85 -0.72 13.25
C TYR A 175 -0.38 -0.17 14.61
N ASN A 176 0.82 0.43 14.64
CA ASN A 176 1.33 1.17 15.79
C ASN A 176 1.94 2.52 15.36
N ASP A 177 1.21 3.62 15.59
CA ASP A 177 1.65 4.99 15.33
C ASP A 177 3.05 5.31 15.90
N LEU A 178 3.36 4.79 17.08
CA LEU A 178 4.60 5.08 17.82
C LEU A 178 5.85 4.54 17.11
N ALA A 179 5.70 3.53 16.25
CA ALA A 179 6.82 2.93 15.54
C ALA A 179 7.25 3.73 14.30
N TYR A 180 6.45 4.70 13.85
CA TYR A 180 6.50 5.16 12.46
C TYR A 180 6.46 6.68 12.24
N ALA A 181 5.84 7.45 13.13
CA ALA A 181 5.86 8.91 13.07
C ALA A 181 6.78 9.49 14.16
N LYS A 182 7.79 10.29 13.76
CA LYS A 182 8.71 10.95 14.71
C LYS A 182 7.95 11.94 15.62
N PHE A 183 6.88 12.55 15.12
CA PHE A 183 6.00 13.42 15.89
C PHE A 183 4.97 12.67 16.76
N ALA A 184 4.72 11.39 16.51
CA ALA A 184 4.00 10.54 17.47
C ALA A 184 4.85 10.21 18.71
N ASN A 185 6.06 10.77 18.83
CA ASN A 185 6.85 10.80 20.06
C ASN A 185 7.12 12.24 20.56
N ASN A 186 6.50 13.27 19.99
CA ASN A 186 6.63 14.63 20.50
C ASN A 186 5.55 14.91 21.57
N PRO A 187 5.92 15.01 22.87
CA PRO A 187 4.96 15.31 23.95
C PRO A 187 4.34 16.71 23.86
N GLN A 188 4.81 17.59 22.96
CA GLN A 188 4.15 18.87 22.65
C GLN A 188 3.00 18.72 21.64
N GLU A 189 3.11 17.78 20.69
CA GLU A 189 2.11 17.55 19.63
C GLU A 189 1.09 16.45 19.99
N LEU A 190 1.45 15.51 20.87
CA LEU A 190 0.58 14.42 21.34
C LEU A 190 -0.30 14.79 22.54
N GLN A 191 -0.45 16.07 22.88
CA GLN A 191 -1.34 16.43 23.98
C GLN A 191 -2.80 16.20 23.57
N PRO A 192 -3.67 15.72 24.47
CA PRO A 192 -5.10 15.66 24.20
C PRO A 192 -5.62 17.01 23.71
N GLY A 193 -6.15 17.06 22.48
CA GLY A 193 -6.59 18.30 21.83
C GLY A 193 -5.57 18.96 20.88
N GLN A 194 -4.42 18.34 20.64
CA GLN A 194 -3.44 18.71 19.61
C GLN A 194 -3.57 17.80 18.38
N PHE A 195 -2.95 18.22 17.28
CA PHE A 195 -3.18 17.72 15.92
C PHE A 195 -3.05 16.20 15.75
N SER A 196 -2.09 15.56 16.41
CA SER A 196 -1.86 14.12 16.33
C SER A 196 -2.66 13.28 17.34
N GLY A 197 -3.42 13.93 18.24
CA GLY A 197 -4.25 13.26 19.25
C GLY A 197 -5.75 13.24 18.95
N ILE A 198 -6.19 13.77 17.80
CA ILE A 198 -7.61 13.81 17.43
C ILE A 198 -8.03 12.41 16.96
N PRO A 199 -8.98 11.74 17.65
CA PRO A 199 -9.54 10.48 17.19
C PRO A 199 -10.21 10.73 15.84
N ALA A 200 -9.86 9.93 14.86
CA ALA A 200 -10.47 10.01 13.56
C ALA A 200 -11.42 8.86 13.32
N THR A 201 -12.36 9.11 12.41
CA THR A 201 -13.26 8.10 11.87
C THR A 201 -12.41 7.02 11.23
N ARG A 202 -12.36 5.84 11.88
CA ARG A 202 -11.74 4.66 11.30
C ARG A 202 -12.70 4.12 10.24
N TYR A 203 -12.17 3.44 9.22
CA TYR A 203 -13.00 2.54 8.43
C TYR A 203 -13.76 1.63 9.40
N GLU A 204 -15.06 1.40 9.17
CA GLU A 204 -15.89 0.57 10.06
C GLU A 204 -15.24 -0.83 10.28
N ASP A 205 -14.50 -1.32 9.27
CA ASP A 205 -13.75 -2.59 9.29
C ASP A 205 -12.22 -2.42 9.48
N GLY A 206 -11.74 -1.22 9.81
CA GLY A 206 -10.31 -0.87 9.81
C GLY A 206 -9.49 -1.51 10.93
N ASP A 207 -10.13 -2.16 11.91
CA ASP A 207 -9.49 -2.69 13.11
C ASP A 207 -9.01 -4.15 12.98
N SER A 208 -9.33 -4.87 11.88
CA SER A 208 -9.01 -6.29 11.76
C SER A 208 -8.12 -6.64 10.56
N HIS A 209 -6.94 -6.01 10.48
CA HIS A 209 -5.74 -6.41 9.72
C HIS A 209 -5.31 -5.37 8.67
N THR A 210 -4.42 -4.44 9.04
CA THR A 210 -3.80 -3.52 8.07
C THR A 210 -3.05 -4.23 6.96
N GLY A 211 -2.59 -5.45 7.21
CA GLY A 211 -1.99 -6.34 6.20
C GLY A 211 -2.95 -6.71 5.07
N SER A 212 -4.25 -6.89 5.34
CA SER A 212 -5.23 -7.28 4.30
C SER A 212 -5.52 -6.15 3.31
N ARG A 213 -5.19 -4.91 3.67
CA ARG A 213 -5.32 -3.72 2.81
C ARG A 213 -4.05 -3.38 2.06
N ASN A 214 -2.90 -3.99 2.38
CA ASN A 214 -1.62 -3.71 1.73
C ASN A 214 -1.47 -4.47 0.40
N LEU A 215 -2.34 -4.17 -0.55
CA LEU A 215 -2.43 -4.89 -1.82
C LEU A 215 -1.31 -4.52 -2.79
N VAL A 216 -0.97 -3.22 -2.86
CA VAL A 216 0.16 -2.73 -3.66
C VAL A 216 0.98 -1.78 -2.78
N PRO A 217 2.12 -2.22 -2.20
CA PRO A 217 2.90 -1.43 -1.25
C PRO A 217 3.36 -0.08 -1.81
N THR A 218 3.44 0.91 -0.92
CA THR A 218 4.07 2.22 -1.18
C THR A 218 5.55 2.16 -0.80
N TRP A 219 6.37 3.04 -1.39
CA TRP A 219 7.70 3.32 -0.83
C TRP A 219 7.58 4.10 0.48
N GLN A 220 8.50 3.88 1.41
CA GLN A 220 8.65 4.68 2.63
C GLN A 220 9.78 5.70 2.43
N TYR A 221 9.40 6.97 2.38
CA TYR A 221 10.30 8.10 2.26
C TYR A 221 10.63 8.69 3.64
N PRO A 222 11.91 8.78 4.03
CA PRO A 222 12.31 9.43 5.28
C PRO A 222 12.27 10.96 5.12
N SER A 223 11.15 11.57 5.49
CA SER A 223 11.05 13.03 5.57
C SER A 223 11.72 13.57 6.83
N ALA A 224 11.91 14.89 6.92
CA ALA A 224 12.36 15.55 8.15
C ALA A 224 11.43 15.28 9.35
N GLU A 225 10.18 14.94 9.06
CA GLU A 225 9.06 14.77 10.00
C GLU A 225 8.82 13.32 10.41
N GLY A 226 9.53 12.38 9.78
CA GLY A 226 9.35 10.93 9.99
C GLY A 226 9.24 10.18 8.67
N GLN A 227 8.93 8.89 8.76
CA GLN A 227 8.69 8.10 7.56
C GLN A 227 7.33 8.51 6.95
N SER A 228 7.24 8.58 5.62
CA SER A 228 6.03 8.96 4.89
C SER A 228 5.84 8.07 3.66
N ALA A 229 4.59 7.76 3.31
CA ALA A 229 4.29 7.04 2.08
C ALA A 229 4.57 7.93 0.86
N SER A 230 5.21 7.40 -0.17
CA SER A 230 5.44 8.12 -1.42
C SER A 230 5.49 7.15 -2.60
N ASP A 231 4.67 7.39 -3.62
CA ASP A 231 4.72 6.65 -4.89
C ASP A 231 5.56 7.38 -5.95
N ASN A 232 5.92 8.65 -5.74
CA ASN A 232 6.63 9.48 -6.74
C ASN A 232 7.95 8.84 -7.19
N TRP A 233 8.62 8.15 -6.27
CA TRP A 233 9.89 7.49 -6.56
C TRP A 233 9.74 6.35 -7.57
N PHE A 234 8.56 5.72 -7.71
CA PHE A 234 8.35 4.70 -8.75
C PHE A 234 8.41 5.25 -10.17
N GLY A 235 8.10 6.54 -10.35
CA GLY A 235 8.13 7.19 -11.66
C GLY A 235 9.47 7.83 -12.01
N ALA A 236 10.39 7.91 -11.06
CA ALA A 236 11.77 8.27 -11.36
C ALA A 236 12.47 7.05 -11.96
N VAL A 237 13.45 7.29 -12.81
CA VAL A 237 14.32 6.28 -13.42
C VAL A 237 15.76 6.70 -13.14
N ASP A 238 16.69 5.76 -13.16
CA ASP A 238 18.09 5.96 -12.74
C ASP A 238 18.27 6.15 -11.21
N ASP A 239 19.32 5.52 -10.66
CA ASP A 239 19.49 5.28 -9.22
C ASP A 239 19.85 6.52 -8.38
N GLU A 240 20.10 7.66 -9.04
CA GLU A 240 20.51 8.91 -8.38
C GLU A 240 19.54 10.08 -8.61
N ASP A 241 18.48 9.87 -9.39
CA ASP A 241 17.47 10.89 -9.67
C ASP A 241 16.13 10.55 -9.00
N TYR A 242 15.56 11.52 -8.28
CA TYR A 242 14.23 11.45 -7.69
C TYR A 242 13.18 12.20 -8.52
N HIS A 243 13.57 12.82 -9.64
CA HIS A 243 12.64 13.48 -10.55
C HIS A 243 11.88 12.44 -11.37
N PRO A 244 10.55 12.36 -11.23
CA PRO A 244 9.76 11.41 -12.00
C PRO A 244 9.73 11.79 -13.47
N VAL A 245 10.04 10.83 -14.35
CA VAL A 245 9.86 10.94 -15.81
C VAL A 245 8.60 10.20 -16.29
N VAL A 246 8.04 9.36 -15.43
CA VAL A 246 6.73 8.70 -15.58
C VAL A 246 5.75 9.33 -14.59
N ALA A 247 4.57 9.73 -15.06
CA ALA A 247 3.52 10.25 -14.18
C ALA A 247 2.87 9.12 -13.39
N VAL A 248 2.90 9.21 -12.06
CA VAL A 248 2.38 8.17 -11.16
C VAL A 248 1.03 8.58 -10.58
N GLY A 249 0.08 7.64 -10.56
CA GLY A 249 -1.18 7.74 -9.84
C GLY A 249 -1.49 6.47 -9.08
N ARG A 250 -2.41 6.55 -8.11
CA ARG A 250 -2.90 5.39 -7.35
C ARG A 250 -4.41 5.43 -7.21
N PHE A 251 -5.06 4.28 -7.35
CA PHE A 251 -6.39 4.00 -6.82
C PHE A 251 -6.22 3.24 -5.49
N PRO A 252 -6.42 3.89 -4.33
CA PRO A 252 -6.28 3.26 -3.02
C PRO A 252 -7.56 2.50 -2.67
N VAL A 253 -7.69 1.29 -3.23
CA VAL A 253 -8.92 0.48 -3.18
C VAL A 253 -8.59 -0.96 -2.81
N VAL A 254 -9.53 -1.63 -2.14
CA VAL A 254 -9.40 -3.03 -1.70
C VAL A 254 -10.40 -3.91 -2.43
N GLU A 255 -11.57 -3.37 -2.79
CA GLU A 255 -12.67 -4.13 -3.37
C GLU A 255 -12.89 -3.79 -4.87
N PRO A 256 -13.27 -4.77 -5.70
CA PRO A 256 -13.59 -4.55 -7.12
C PRO A 256 -14.66 -3.48 -7.38
N ALA A 257 -15.61 -3.34 -6.45
CA ALA A 257 -16.67 -2.33 -6.54
C ALA A 257 -16.13 -0.90 -6.43
N GLU A 258 -15.11 -0.68 -5.58
CA GLU A 258 -14.45 0.61 -5.43
C GLU A 258 -13.66 0.99 -6.70
N VAL A 259 -12.95 0.01 -7.29
CA VAL A 259 -12.29 0.18 -8.60
C VAL A 259 -13.32 0.63 -9.64
N SER A 260 -14.43 -0.11 -9.74
CA SER A 260 -15.49 0.16 -10.72
C SER A 260 -16.06 1.58 -10.56
N ALA A 261 -16.30 2.02 -9.32
CA ALA A 261 -16.80 3.37 -9.04
C ALA A 261 -15.83 4.47 -9.49
N ILE A 262 -14.52 4.29 -9.29
CA ILE A 262 -13.50 5.26 -9.75
C ILE A 262 -13.36 5.24 -11.27
N VAL A 263 -13.36 4.04 -11.89
CA VAL A 263 -13.28 3.85 -13.34
C VAL A 263 -14.46 4.49 -14.04
N ASP A 264 -15.68 4.21 -13.60
CA ASP A 264 -16.92 4.75 -14.18
C ASP A 264 -16.93 6.28 -14.11
N LYS A 265 -16.56 6.85 -12.96
CA LYS A 265 -16.44 8.31 -12.79
C LYS A 265 -15.39 8.91 -13.74
N THR A 266 -14.25 8.24 -13.90
CA THR A 266 -13.15 8.70 -14.76
C THR A 266 -13.55 8.69 -16.23
N ILE A 267 -14.19 7.61 -16.69
CA ILE A 267 -14.68 7.47 -18.07
C ILE A 267 -15.84 8.44 -18.33
N ALA A 268 -16.79 8.57 -17.40
CA ALA A 268 -17.92 9.48 -17.51
C ALA A 268 -17.45 10.93 -17.69
N TYR A 269 -16.49 11.38 -16.87
CA TYR A 269 -15.92 12.72 -16.97
C TYR A 269 -15.28 13.00 -18.34
N GLN A 270 -14.59 12.01 -18.93
CA GLN A 270 -13.88 12.17 -20.20
C GLN A 270 -14.74 11.97 -21.45
N THR A 271 -15.91 11.34 -21.33
CA THR A 271 -16.75 10.99 -22.48
C THR A 271 -18.03 11.80 -22.55
N ARG A 272 -18.68 12.02 -21.41
CA ARG A 272 -19.98 12.68 -21.31
C ARG A 272 -20.06 13.48 -20.01
N PRO A 273 -19.17 14.47 -19.80
CA PRO A 273 -19.29 15.33 -18.63
C PRO A 273 -20.60 16.12 -18.72
N ASP A 274 -21.33 16.24 -17.61
CA ASP A 274 -22.54 17.05 -17.58
C ASP A 274 -22.21 18.51 -17.93
N PRO A 275 -22.98 19.15 -18.83
CA PRO A 275 -22.79 20.57 -19.09
C PRO A 275 -23.22 21.37 -17.85
N GLY A 276 -22.49 22.42 -17.51
CA GLY A 276 -22.85 23.28 -16.40
C GLY A 276 -21.79 24.33 -16.07
N VAL A 277 -22.18 25.31 -15.27
CA VAL A 277 -21.30 26.38 -14.79
C VAL A 277 -20.20 25.84 -13.88
N TRP A 278 -20.40 24.66 -13.27
CA TRP A 278 -19.41 23.95 -12.46
C TRP A 278 -18.04 23.86 -13.14
N ARG A 279 -17.98 23.79 -14.49
CA ARG A 279 -16.72 23.78 -15.27
C ARG A 279 -15.90 25.06 -15.18
N ARG A 280 -16.43 26.10 -14.56
CA ARG A 280 -15.82 27.42 -14.36
C ARG A 280 -15.63 27.73 -12.88
N ASP A 281 -16.35 27.03 -12.00
CA ASP A 281 -16.41 27.34 -10.59
C ASP A 281 -15.29 26.59 -9.85
N VAL A 282 -14.54 27.33 -9.03
CA VAL A 282 -13.42 26.83 -8.24
C VAL A 282 -13.62 27.24 -6.80
N MET A 283 -13.63 26.27 -5.90
CA MET A 283 -13.81 26.49 -4.47
C MET A 283 -12.45 26.58 -3.78
N PHE A 284 -12.20 27.68 -3.08
CA PHE A 284 -11.00 27.95 -2.30
C PHE A 284 -11.31 27.84 -0.81
N ILE A 285 -10.58 26.97 -0.12
CA ILE A 285 -10.75 26.68 1.29
C ILE A 285 -9.42 26.96 1.99
N THR A 286 -9.44 27.75 3.06
CA THR A 286 -8.28 27.94 3.94
C THR A 286 -8.68 27.78 5.39
N ASP A 287 -7.69 27.51 6.22
CA ASP A 287 -7.82 27.75 7.66
C ASP A 287 -7.74 29.26 7.98
N GLU A 288 -7.60 29.61 9.25
CA GLU A 288 -7.62 30.98 9.74
C GLU A 288 -6.38 31.82 9.38
N SER A 289 -5.32 31.21 8.86
CA SER A 289 -4.04 31.86 8.57
C SER A 289 -4.13 32.89 7.44
N ASP A 290 -3.76 34.14 7.76
CA ASP A 290 -3.71 35.24 6.77
C ASP A 290 -2.74 34.96 5.61
N ALA A 291 -1.66 34.22 5.88
CA ALA A 291 -0.69 33.86 4.84
C ALA A 291 -1.32 32.92 3.79
N PHE A 292 -2.09 31.94 4.24
CA PHE A 292 -2.79 31.00 3.38
C PHE A 292 -3.91 31.68 2.59
N LYS A 293 -4.73 32.50 3.27
CA LYS A 293 -5.78 33.33 2.63
C LYS A 293 -5.19 34.20 1.51
N LYS A 294 -4.09 34.90 1.79
CA LYS A 294 -3.42 35.76 0.80
C LYS A 294 -2.88 34.95 -0.39
N SER A 295 -2.30 33.78 -0.15
CA SER A 295 -1.81 32.89 -1.21
C SER A 295 -2.96 32.39 -2.10
N SER A 296 -4.05 31.91 -1.49
CA SER A 296 -5.26 31.51 -2.21
C SER A 296 -5.88 32.67 -2.99
N ASP A 297 -5.91 33.87 -2.44
CA ASP A 297 -6.44 35.06 -3.12
C ASP A 297 -5.63 35.45 -4.36
N GLN A 298 -4.32 35.24 -4.35
CA GLN A 298 -3.48 35.46 -5.52
C GLN A 298 -3.82 34.47 -6.64
N ILE A 299 -4.02 33.20 -6.30
CA ILE A 299 -4.43 32.17 -7.25
C ILE A 299 -5.85 32.46 -7.77
N ALA A 300 -6.80 32.74 -6.88
CA ALA A 300 -8.18 33.10 -7.20
C ALA A 300 -8.25 34.30 -8.17
N SER A 301 -7.46 35.34 -7.91
CA SER A 301 -7.38 36.52 -8.79
C SER A 301 -6.82 36.17 -10.17
N SER A 302 -5.78 35.32 -10.22
CA SER A 302 -5.14 34.87 -11.46
C SER A 302 -6.08 34.05 -12.33
N ILE A 303 -6.87 33.14 -11.73
CA ILE A 303 -7.85 32.35 -12.49
C ILE A 303 -9.10 33.16 -12.83
N GLY A 304 -9.49 34.12 -11.98
CA GLY A 304 -10.60 35.04 -12.25
C GLY A 304 -10.36 35.88 -13.50
N ALA A 305 -9.12 36.33 -13.70
CA ALA A 305 -8.70 37.01 -14.93
C ALA A 305 -8.80 36.12 -16.19
N LYS A 306 -8.85 34.79 -16.03
CA LYS A 306 -9.06 33.80 -17.10
C LYS A 306 -10.51 33.37 -17.25
N GLY A 307 -11.43 33.97 -16.49
CA GLY A 307 -12.87 33.74 -16.57
C GLY A 307 -13.40 32.69 -15.60
N PHE A 308 -12.58 32.12 -14.71
CA PHE A 308 -13.06 31.22 -13.65
C PHE A 308 -13.78 31.98 -12.53
N SER A 309 -14.75 31.34 -11.87
CA SER A 309 -15.33 31.83 -10.62
C SER A 309 -14.53 31.30 -9.45
N ALA A 310 -14.43 32.09 -8.39
CA ALA A 310 -13.71 31.73 -7.18
C ALA A 310 -14.61 31.91 -5.95
N ASP A 311 -15.16 30.80 -5.46
CA ASP A 311 -15.95 30.76 -4.23
C ASP A 311 -14.99 30.52 -3.06
N LYS A 312 -15.06 31.35 -2.02
CA LYS A 312 -14.09 31.33 -0.92
C LYS A 312 -14.74 30.96 0.40
N ILE A 313 -14.19 29.96 1.06
CA ILE A 313 -14.59 29.47 2.39
C ILE A 313 -13.35 29.57 3.28
N TYR A 314 -13.16 30.72 3.91
CA TYR A 314 -11.98 31.00 4.74
C TYR A 314 -12.38 31.07 6.21
N ALA A 315 -11.70 30.31 7.07
CA ALA A 315 -11.96 30.33 8.50
C ALA A 315 -11.50 31.61 9.19
N SER A 316 -12.07 31.89 10.36
CA SER A 316 -11.70 33.01 11.23
C SER A 316 -11.27 32.51 12.60
N PRO A 317 -10.26 33.12 13.25
CA PRO A 317 -9.80 32.66 14.56
C PRO A 317 -10.86 32.83 15.67
N ASP A 318 -11.83 33.72 15.46
CA ASP A 318 -12.87 34.07 16.44
C ASP A 318 -14.14 33.20 16.33
N GLU A 319 -14.15 32.22 15.43
CA GLU A 319 -15.28 31.32 15.24
C GLU A 319 -15.52 30.39 16.44
N ALA A 320 -16.78 30.04 16.68
CA ALA A 320 -17.16 29.15 17.77
C ALA A 320 -16.75 27.69 17.49
N ASP A 321 -16.88 27.27 16.24
CA ASP A 321 -16.56 25.95 15.68
C ASP A 321 -16.44 26.03 14.14
N ASN A 322 -16.27 24.91 13.45
CA ASN A 322 -16.21 24.83 11.98
C ASN A 322 -17.50 24.33 11.30
N LEU A 323 -18.65 24.24 12.01
CA LEU A 323 -19.86 23.61 11.46
C LEU A 323 -20.43 24.38 10.26
N ALA A 324 -20.35 25.72 10.29
CA ALA A 324 -20.76 26.55 9.16
C ALA A 324 -19.91 26.28 7.91
N HIS A 325 -18.59 26.10 8.07
CA HIS A 325 -17.67 25.79 6.98
C HIS A 325 -17.91 24.39 6.45
N GLN A 326 -18.18 23.41 7.31
CA GLN A 326 -18.58 22.08 6.87
C GLN A 326 -19.82 22.12 5.96
N SER A 327 -20.86 22.84 6.38
CA SER A 327 -22.08 23.00 5.57
C SER A 327 -21.76 23.66 4.25
N ALA A 328 -21.03 24.79 4.27
CA ALA A 328 -20.67 25.52 3.07
C ALA A 328 -19.83 24.68 2.09
N ILE A 329 -18.91 23.85 2.60
CA ILE A 329 -18.08 22.95 1.79
C ILE A 329 -18.95 21.84 1.19
N LYS A 330 -19.82 21.18 1.98
CA LYS A 330 -20.74 20.15 1.49
C LYS A 330 -21.67 20.71 0.42
N ASP A 331 -22.25 21.87 0.64
CA ASP A 331 -23.14 22.56 -0.29
C ASP A 331 -22.38 23.00 -1.56
N GLY A 332 -21.15 23.49 -1.41
CA GLY A 332 -20.26 23.85 -2.51
C GLY A 332 -19.90 22.64 -3.39
N LEU A 333 -19.54 21.50 -2.79
CA LEU A 333 -19.29 20.25 -3.50
C LEU A 333 -20.53 19.76 -4.24
N ASN A 334 -21.69 19.74 -3.58
CA ASN A 334 -22.96 19.26 -4.14
C ASN A 334 -23.49 20.16 -5.27
N SER A 335 -23.16 21.45 -5.27
CA SER A 335 -23.53 22.37 -6.34
C SER A 335 -22.63 22.27 -7.58
N GLY A 336 -21.50 21.57 -7.47
CA GLY A 336 -20.58 21.26 -8.57
C GLY A 336 -19.44 22.26 -8.69
N GLN A 337 -18.22 21.76 -8.59
CA GLN A 337 -16.98 22.54 -8.72
C GLN A 337 -16.06 21.87 -9.74
N LEU A 338 -15.37 22.64 -10.57
CA LEU A 338 -14.32 22.12 -11.45
C LEU A 338 -13.12 21.68 -10.61
N LEU A 339 -12.75 22.51 -9.64
CA LEU A 339 -11.57 22.33 -8.81
C LEU A 339 -11.87 22.77 -7.38
N VAL A 340 -11.33 22.01 -6.43
CA VAL A 340 -11.30 22.36 -5.01
C VAL A 340 -9.85 22.58 -4.62
N HIS A 341 -9.56 23.78 -4.11
CA HIS A 341 -8.25 24.18 -3.63
C HIS A 341 -8.31 24.34 -2.12
N PHE A 342 -7.59 23.50 -1.39
CA PHE A 342 -7.39 23.65 0.04
C PHE A 342 -5.93 24.01 0.34
N ILE A 343 -5.71 25.03 1.17
CA ILE A 343 -4.41 25.32 1.78
C ILE A 343 -4.60 25.69 3.25
N GLY A 344 -4.02 24.87 4.12
CA GLY A 344 -4.20 24.98 5.55
C GLY A 344 -3.55 23.80 6.25
N HIS A 345 -3.68 23.76 7.57
CA HIS A 345 -3.28 22.59 8.34
C HIS A 345 -4.29 21.45 8.11
N GLY A 346 -3.81 20.23 7.90
CA GLY A 346 -4.67 19.06 7.66
C GLY A 346 -4.14 17.78 8.30
N GLY A 347 -4.97 17.11 9.09
CA GLY A 347 -4.63 15.84 9.73
C GLY A 347 -4.98 14.65 8.83
N ARG A 348 -4.75 13.44 9.33
CA ARG A 348 -5.01 12.18 8.60
C ARG A 348 -6.42 12.08 7.99
N PHE A 349 -7.41 12.72 8.62
CA PHE A 349 -8.81 12.67 8.21
C PHE A 349 -9.53 14.02 8.27
N ILE A 350 -8.80 15.14 8.41
CA ILE A 350 -9.45 16.45 8.60
C ILE A 350 -8.69 17.55 7.87
N TRP A 351 -9.42 18.45 7.22
CA TRP A 351 -8.92 19.77 6.85
C TRP A 351 -9.36 20.77 7.92
N ARG A 352 -8.40 21.51 8.49
CA ARG A 352 -8.73 22.54 9.48
C ARG A 352 -9.46 23.67 8.77
N THR A 353 -10.68 23.93 9.21
CA THR A 353 -11.63 24.85 8.57
C THR A 353 -12.40 25.70 9.60
N GLY A 354 -11.89 25.77 10.83
CA GLY A 354 -12.40 26.63 11.90
C GLY A 354 -11.26 27.27 12.70
N PRO A 355 -11.50 27.63 13.97
CA PRO A 355 -10.52 28.37 14.77
C PRO A 355 -9.29 27.51 15.14
N PRO A 356 -8.19 28.12 15.62
CA PRO A 356 -6.96 27.42 15.98
C PRO A 356 -7.14 26.30 17.02
N ASP A 357 -8.14 26.41 17.91
CA ASP A 357 -8.47 25.37 18.87
C ASP A 357 -9.09 24.17 18.15
N LEU A 358 -8.29 23.13 17.96
CA LEU A 358 -8.65 21.93 17.23
C LEU A 358 -9.83 21.17 17.82
N ARG A 359 -10.13 21.33 19.12
CA ARG A 359 -11.30 20.72 19.76
C ARG A 359 -12.62 21.30 19.26
N LYS A 360 -12.57 22.43 18.55
CA LYS A 360 -13.70 23.08 17.90
C LYS A 360 -13.79 22.74 16.40
N ASN A 361 -12.92 21.87 15.91
CA ASN A 361 -12.92 21.40 14.53
C ASN A 361 -13.50 19.98 14.48
N HIS A 362 -14.56 19.81 13.70
CA HIS A 362 -15.20 18.53 13.42
C HIS A 362 -14.74 18.01 12.04
N ASP A 363 -14.74 16.68 11.85
CA ASP A 363 -14.43 16.04 10.56
C ASP A 363 -15.45 16.46 9.48
N LEU A 364 -14.93 16.93 8.34
CA LEU A 364 -15.72 17.50 7.25
C LEU A 364 -16.80 16.54 6.71
N PHE A 365 -16.62 15.22 6.84
CA PHE A 365 -17.44 14.25 6.12
C PHE A 365 -18.21 13.26 7.01
N THR A 366 -18.24 13.48 8.32
CA THR A 366 -18.99 12.64 9.29
C THR A 366 -19.96 13.41 10.16
#